data_AF-A0A954FTH9-F1
#
_entry.id   AF-A0A954FTH9-F1
#
_cell.length_a   1.000
_cell.length_b   1.000
_cell.length_c   1.000
_cell.angle_alpha   90.00
_cell.angle_beta   90.00
_cell.angle_gamma   90.00
#
_symmetry.space_group_name_H-M   'P 1'
#
loop_
_entity.id
_entity.type
_entity.pdbx_description
1 polymer ?
#
loop_
_entity_poly.entity_id
_entity_poly.type
_entity_poly.pdbx_seq_one_letter_code
_entity_poly.pdbx_strand_id
1 'polypeptide(L)'
;MNESAHTQTSIPAHLEKFSQLRHAIEHASHLLPAQGPITVFVHHNTLHAFENLPFEKGVVDGGRTFGCHPFLSEDRYRKKFDHDRIRVKDIEAVLLHDLGENADMLIGRFGTRYALRLAMLQFPFHSGPVSELRWFIAETDALRRFRQEVKPAVREQTITQTRHWIMRDFLNGNDRHKPEAQHILENLFCQFGKETIEMWDDSKWEAFVLHFLWRVCFKGAQSARVKSQFTQHLL
;
A
#
# COMPACT_ATOMS: atom_id res chain seq x y z
N MET A 1 -62.22 11.93 -44.53
CA MET A 1 -60.84 11.44 -44.70
C MET A 1 -59.95 12.30 -43.82
N ASN A 2 -59.45 11.70 -42.74
CA ASN A 2 -58.38 12.25 -41.91
C ASN A 2 -57.07 12.25 -42.71
N GLU A 3 -56.23 13.25 -42.50
CA GLU A 3 -54.84 12.97 -42.08
C GLU A 3 -54.20 14.24 -41.51
N SER A 4 -53.90 14.15 -40.22
CA SER A 4 -53.26 15.15 -39.39
C SER A 4 -51.81 15.34 -39.84
N ALA A 5 -51.48 16.52 -40.38
CA ALA A 5 -50.10 16.92 -40.58
C ALA A 5 -49.46 17.19 -39.21
N HIS A 6 -48.60 16.28 -38.77
CA HIS A 6 -47.70 16.50 -37.64
C HIS A 6 -46.77 17.68 -37.93
N THR A 7 -47.13 18.87 -37.43
CA THR A 7 -46.24 20.02 -37.40
C THR A 7 -45.15 19.75 -36.37
N GLN A 8 -44.01 19.19 -36.81
CA GLN A 8 -42.78 19.21 -36.03
C GLN A 8 -42.39 20.68 -35.82
N THR A 9 -42.73 21.20 -34.65
CA THR A 9 -42.36 22.55 -34.24
C THR A 9 -40.87 22.49 -33.88
N SER A 10 -40.01 22.87 -34.82
CA SER A 10 -38.58 23.00 -34.60
C SER A 10 -38.36 24.16 -33.61
N ILE A 11 -37.80 23.84 -32.44
CA ILE A 11 -37.45 24.85 -31.44
C ILE A 11 -36.39 25.77 -32.08
N PRO A 12 -36.58 27.11 -32.07
CA PRO A 12 -35.59 28.03 -32.60
C PRO A 12 -34.24 27.83 -31.90
N ALA A 13 -33.16 27.65 -32.67
CA ALA A 13 -31.81 27.34 -32.15
C ALA A 13 -31.30 28.29 -31.05
N HIS A 14 -31.81 29.53 -31.02
CA HIS A 14 -31.51 30.51 -29.98
C HIS A 14 -32.14 30.16 -28.61
N LEU A 15 -33.36 29.60 -28.60
CA LEU A 15 -34.05 29.16 -27.38
C LEU A 15 -33.38 27.91 -26.80
N GLU A 16 -32.87 27.01 -27.65
CA GLU A 16 -32.06 25.87 -27.21
C GLU A 16 -30.74 26.33 -26.57
N LYS A 17 -30.04 27.30 -27.18
CA LYS A 17 -28.81 27.89 -26.60
C LYS A 17 -29.06 28.53 -25.23
N PHE A 18 -30.15 29.28 -25.07
CA PHE A 18 -30.50 29.89 -23.78
C PHE A 18 -30.88 28.85 -22.72
N SER A 19 -31.56 27.77 -23.12
CA SER A 19 -31.87 26.64 -22.23
C SER A 19 -30.60 25.93 -21.76
N GLN A 20 -29.66 25.64 -22.67
CA GLN A 20 -28.37 25.05 -22.34
C GLN A 20 -27.55 25.93 -21.40
N LEU A 21 -27.50 27.24 -21.65
CA LEU A 21 -26.79 28.19 -20.78
C LEU A 21 -27.42 28.25 -19.38
N ARG A 22 -28.76 28.30 -19.30
CA ARG A 22 -29.47 28.30 -18.02
C ARG A 22 -29.19 27.03 -17.22
N HIS A 23 -29.26 25.87 -17.88
CA HIS A 23 -28.94 24.59 -17.26
C HIS A 23 -27.48 24.54 -16.77
N ALA A 24 -26.52 25.07 -17.55
CA ALA A 24 -25.13 25.13 -17.15
C ALA A 24 -24.90 26.05 -15.92
N ILE A 25 -25.57 27.20 -15.88
CA ILE A 25 -25.49 28.12 -14.73
C ILE A 25 -26.09 27.48 -13.48
N GLU A 26 -27.24 26.83 -13.60
CA GLU A 26 -27.93 26.17 -12.48
C GLU A 26 -27.14 24.98 -11.95
N HIS A 27 -26.48 24.22 -12.82
CA HIS A 27 -25.56 23.17 -12.40
C HIS A 27 -24.30 23.74 -11.73
N ALA A 28 -23.75 24.84 -12.23
CA ALA A 28 -22.57 25.48 -11.66
C ALA A 28 -22.87 26.10 -10.27
N SER A 29 -24.07 26.63 -10.05
CA SER A 29 -24.45 27.26 -8.78
C SER A 29 -24.44 26.26 -7.62
N HIS A 30 -24.78 24.99 -7.86
CA HIS A 30 -24.73 23.92 -6.86
C HIS A 30 -23.31 23.64 -6.33
N LEU A 31 -22.27 23.99 -7.10
CA LEU A 31 -20.87 23.84 -6.70
C LEU A 31 -20.38 25.03 -5.86
N LEU A 32 -21.13 26.13 -5.83
CA LEU A 32 -20.73 27.34 -5.12
C LEU A 32 -21.31 27.34 -3.69
N PRO A 33 -20.61 27.95 -2.72
CA PRO A 33 -21.19 28.16 -1.40
C PRO A 33 -22.46 28.99 -1.51
N ALA A 34 -23.60 28.43 -1.11
CA ALA A 34 -24.89 29.13 -1.13
C ALA A 34 -25.13 30.02 0.11
N GLN A 35 -24.21 29.99 1.09
CA GLN A 35 -24.36 30.71 2.35
C GLN A 35 -23.89 32.17 2.26
N GLY A 36 -24.80 33.09 2.59
CA GLY A 36 -24.50 34.50 2.87
C GLY A 36 -23.85 34.69 4.24
N PRO A 37 -23.57 35.94 4.67
CA PRO A 37 -22.93 36.23 5.95
C PRO A 37 -23.77 35.68 7.13
N ILE A 38 -23.20 34.80 7.94
CA ILE A 38 -23.87 34.20 9.10
C ILE A 38 -23.18 34.67 10.39
N THR A 39 -23.97 35.03 11.41
CA THR A 39 -23.50 35.45 12.74
C THR A 39 -23.26 34.26 13.69
N VAL A 40 -23.64 33.05 13.29
CA VAL A 40 -23.51 31.79 14.05
C VAL A 40 -23.02 30.67 13.14
N PHE A 41 -22.32 29.67 13.69
CA PHE A 41 -21.79 28.55 12.91
C PHE A 41 -22.89 27.60 12.46
N VAL A 42 -23.00 27.40 11.14
CA VAL A 42 -23.78 26.33 10.51
C VAL A 42 -22.82 25.50 9.66
N HIS A 43 -22.75 24.19 9.88
CA HIS A 43 -21.89 23.32 9.07
C HIS A 43 -22.51 23.17 7.68
N HIS A 44 -21.84 23.67 6.64
CA HIS A 44 -22.18 23.35 5.25
C HIS A 44 -21.28 22.20 4.79
N ASN A 45 -21.89 21.12 4.29
CA ASN A 45 -21.13 20.06 3.64
C ASN A 45 -20.69 20.57 2.26
N THR A 46 -19.40 20.87 2.09
CA THR A 46 -18.84 21.29 0.78
C THR A 46 -18.98 20.22 -0.30
N LEU A 47 -19.27 18.97 0.09
CA LEU A 47 -19.49 17.86 -0.84
C LEU A 47 -20.98 17.63 -1.16
N HIS A 48 -21.89 18.51 -0.74
CA HIS A 48 -23.33 18.35 -0.99
C HIS A 48 -23.67 18.11 -2.47
N ALA A 49 -22.99 18.79 -3.39
CA ALA A 49 -23.17 18.61 -4.84
C ALA A 49 -22.79 17.20 -5.35
N PHE A 50 -22.12 16.39 -4.54
CA PHE A 50 -21.64 15.06 -4.87
C PHE A 50 -22.28 13.98 -3.99
N GLU A 51 -23.30 14.31 -3.17
CA GLU A 51 -23.95 13.36 -2.26
C GLU A 51 -24.71 12.23 -2.98
N ASN A 52 -25.02 12.43 -4.26
CA ASN A 52 -25.58 11.40 -5.14
C ASN A 52 -24.54 10.34 -5.57
N LEU A 53 -23.25 10.56 -5.30
CA LEU A 53 -22.17 9.64 -5.62
C LEU A 53 -21.79 8.78 -4.40
N PRO A 54 -21.27 7.56 -4.61
CA PRO A 54 -20.57 6.83 -3.55
C PRO A 54 -19.47 7.70 -2.94
N PHE A 55 -19.30 7.63 -1.62
CA PHE A 55 -18.42 8.52 -0.85
C PHE A 55 -17.04 8.74 -1.50
N GLU A 56 -16.34 7.66 -1.87
CA GLU A 56 -15.01 7.73 -2.48
C GLU A 56 -14.99 8.49 -3.80
N LYS A 57 -16.03 8.31 -4.63
CA LYS A 57 -16.16 9.06 -5.88
C LYS A 57 -16.47 10.53 -5.60
N GLY A 58 -17.39 10.79 -4.67
CA GLY A 58 -17.78 12.14 -4.30
C GLY A 58 -16.61 12.97 -3.75
N VAL A 59 -15.78 12.41 -2.87
CA VAL A 59 -14.59 13.12 -2.36
C VAL A 59 -13.54 13.35 -3.45
N VAL A 60 -13.31 12.38 -4.34
CA VAL A 60 -12.34 12.52 -5.45
C VAL A 60 -12.79 13.57 -6.46
N ASP A 61 -14.06 13.53 -6.86
CA ASP A 61 -14.61 14.50 -7.81
C ASP A 61 -14.68 15.89 -7.18
N GLY A 62 -15.09 16.00 -5.91
CA GLY A 62 -15.00 17.25 -5.16
C GLY A 62 -13.57 17.79 -5.06
N GLY A 63 -12.59 16.92 -4.81
CA GLY A 63 -11.17 17.29 -4.79
C GLY A 63 -10.69 17.88 -6.12
N ARG A 64 -11.08 17.27 -7.24
CA ARG A 64 -10.78 17.78 -8.60
C ARG A 64 -11.47 19.12 -8.85
N THR A 65 -12.75 19.23 -8.52
CA THR A 65 -13.55 20.44 -8.76
C THR A 65 -13.04 21.63 -7.95
N PHE A 66 -12.65 21.41 -6.70
CA PHE A 66 -12.23 22.48 -5.78
C PHE A 66 -10.71 22.67 -5.69
N GLY A 67 -9.92 21.87 -6.41
CA GLY A 67 -8.46 21.94 -6.39
C GLY A 67 -7.85 21.60 -5.03
N CYS A 68 -8.40 20.60 -4.33
CA CYS A 68 -7.95 20.19 -3.01
C CYS A 68 -7.66 18.68 -2.93
N HIS A 69 -7.01 18.25 -1.84
CA HIS A 69 -6.73 16.83 -1.62
C HIS A 69 -7.98 16.12 -1.10
N PRO A 70 -8.46 15.06 -1.79
CA PRO A 70 -9.69 14.35 -1.41
C PRO A 70 -9.55 13.51 -0.13
N PHE A 71 -8.31 13.15 0.21
CA PHE A 71 -7.98 12.32 1.37
C PHE A 71 -6.86 12.95 2.19
N LEU A 72 -6.69 12.47 3.42
CA LEU A 72 -5.54 12.81 4.24
C LEU A 72 -4.25 12.26 3.60
N SER A 73 -3.11 12.91 3.86
CA SER A 73 -1.82 12.32 3.54
C SER A 73 -1.59 11.03 4.33
N GLU A 74 -0.73 10.14 3.82
CA GLU A 74 -0.40 8.89 4.51
C GLU A 74 0.07 9.15 5.94
N ASP A 75 0.99 10.10 6.15
CA ASP A 75 1.46 10.49 7.50
C ASP A 75 0.33 10.87 8.45
N ARG A 76 -0.72 11.52 7.94
CA ARG A 76 -1.88 11.88 8.76
C ARG A 76 -2.71 10.65 9.11
N TYR A 77 -2.89 9.70 8.20
CA TYR A 77 -3.52 8.43 8.52
C TYR A 77 -2.69 7.61 9.52
N ARG A 78 -1.36 7.58 9.37
CA ARG A 78 -0.44 6.94 10.33
C ARG A 78 -0.59 7.53 11.73
N LYS A 79 -0.59 8.86 11.85
CA LYS A 79 -0.86 9.51 13.14
C LYS A 79 -2.23 9.13 13.71
N LYS A 80 -3.26 8.94 12.89
CA LYS A 80 -4.57 8.48 13.39
C LYS A 80 -4.50 7.03 13.87
N PHE A 81 -3.70 6.18 13.22
CA PHE A 81 -3.43 4.82 13.68
C PHE A 81 -2.67 4.81 15.01
N ASP A 82 -1.59 5.59 15.13
CA ASP A 82 -0.78 5.69 16.35
C ASP A 82 -1.55 6.23 17.57
N HIS A 83 -2.63 6.99 17.34
CA HIS A 83 -3.50 7.55 18.39
C HIS A 83 -4.82 6.77 18.56
N ASP A 84 -4.88 5.50 18.12
CA ASP A 84 -6.04 4.61 18.25
C ASP A 84 -7.35 5.14 17.62
N ARG A 85 -7.27 6.16 16.75
CA ARG A 85 -8.42 6.63 15.97
C ARG A 85 -8.72 5.69 14.81
N ILE A 86 -7.70 5.01 14.29
CA ILE A 86 -7.80 3.87 13.39
C ILE A 86 -7.18 2.71 14.15
N ARG A 87 -7.93 1.66 14.44
CA ARG A 87 -7.43 0.49 15.17
C ARG A 87 -7.12 -0.64 14.21
N VAL A 88 -6.30 -1.59 14.66
CA VAL A 88 -5.99 -2.80 13.89
C VAL A 88 -7.26 -3.49 13.41
N LYS A 89 -8.26 -3.68 14.26
CA LYS A 89 -9.54 -4.28 13.88
C LYS A 89 -10.32 -3.53 12.80
N ASP A 90 -10.15 -2.21 12.73
CA ASP A 90 -10.79 -1.40 11.70
C ASP A 90 -10.12 -1.69 10.34
N ILE A 91 -8.78 -1.86 10.32
CA ILE A 91 -8.02 -2.31 9.14
C ILE A 91 -8.37 -3.75 8.76
N GLU A 92 -8.47 -4.66 9.74
CA GLU A 92 -8.81 -6.07 9.50
C GLU A 92 -10.18 -6.20 8.83
N ALA A 93 -11.20 -5.47 9.31
CA ALA A 93 -12.54 -5.50 8.74
C ALA A 93 -12.54 -5.03 7.28
N VAL A 94 -11.85 -3.91 6.98
CA VAL A 94 -11.75 -3.38 5.61
C VAL A 94 -10.98 -4.33 4.70
N LEU A 95 -9.87 -4.91 5.17
CA LEU A 95 -9.08 -5.85 4.38
C LEU A 95 -9.83 -7.14 4.07
N LEU A 96 -10.59 -7.69 5.02
CA LEU A 96 -11.40 -8.89 4.79
C LEU A 96 -12.48 -8.62 3.74
N HIS A 97 -13.11 -7.45 3.79
CA HIS A 97 -14.10 -7.02 2.80
C HIS A 97 -13.46 -6.79 1.41
N ASP A 98 -12.34 -6.07 1.34
CA ASP A 98 -11.65 -5.73 0.09
C ASP A 98 -11.05 -6.95 -0.61
N LEU A 99 -10.41 -7.84 0.15
CA LEU A 99 -9.75 -9.02 -0.40
C LEU A 99 -10.76 -10.13 -0.76
N GLY A 100 -11.87 -10.22 -0.02
CA GLY A 100 -12.88 -11.26 -0.21
C GLY A 100 -12.26 -12.66 -0.23
N GLU A 101 -12.61 -13.46 -1.25
CA GLU A 101 -12.09 -14.82 -1.43
C GLU A 101 -10.57 -14.90 -1.62
N ASN A 102 -9.92 -13.78 -2.01
CA ASN A 102 -8.47 -13.74 -2.17
C ASN A 102 -7.71 -13.57 -0.85
N ALA A 103 -8.41 -13.39 0.28
CA ALA A 103 -7.78 -13.19 1.58
C ALA A 103 -6.86 -14.36 1.96
N ASP A 104 -7.32 -15.59 1.75
CA ASP A 104 -6.60 -16.83 2.10
C ASP A 104 -5.62 -17.30 1.02
N MET A 105 -5.49 -16.55 -0.08
CA MET A 105 -4.53 -16.87 -1.13
C MET A 105 -3.12 -16.92 -0.55
N LEU A 106 -2.48 -18.09 -0.63
CA LEU A 106 -1.14 -18.29 -0.12
C LEU A 106 -0.11 -17.52 -0.95
N ILE A 107 0.72 -16.72 -0.28
CA ILE A 107 1.85 -16.00 -0.86
C ILE A 107 3.12 -16.79 -0.56
N GLY A 108 3.45 -17.71 -1.47
CA GLY A 108 4.59 -18.61 -1.32
C GLY A 108 4.49 -19.40 -0.02
N ARG A 109 5.47 -19.24 0.87
CA ARG A 109 5.48 -19.84 2.22
C ARG A 109 5.35 -18.81 3.35
N PHE A 110 5.11 -17.54 3.03
CA PHE A 110 5.12 -16.42 3.99
C PHE A 110 3.79 -16.23 4.72
N GLY A 111 2.71 -16.85 4.23
CA GLY A 111 1.37 -16.74 4.79
C GLY A 111 0.34 -16.42 3.73
N THR A 112 -0.79 -15.85 4.16
CA THR A 112 -1.89 -15.46 3.28
C THR A 112 -1.72 -14.03 2.77
N ARG A 113 -2.38 -13.70 1.65
CA ARG A 113 -2.42 -12.34 1.10
C ARG A 113 -2.95 -11.35 2.13
N TYR A 114 -3.95 -11.75 2.92
CA TYR A 114 -4.46 -10.98 4.04
C TYR A 114 -3.37 -10.67 5.07
N ALA A 115 -2.65 -11.67 5.56
CA ALA A 115 -1.59 -11.47 6.56
C ALA A 115 -0.50 -10.53 6.06
N LEU A 116 -0.12 -10.66 4.78
CA LEU A 116 0.85 -9.77 4.15
C LEU A 116 0.33 -8.32 4.07
N ARG A 117 -0.87 -8.10 3.55
CA ARG A 117 -1.48 -6.76 3.42
C ARG A 117 -1.68 -6.10 4.77
N LEU A 118 -2.11 -6.86 5.77
CA LEU A 118 -2.28 -6.39 7.13
C LEU A 118 -0.94 -5.95 7.73
N ALA A 119 0.11 -6.76 7.58
CA ALA A 119 1.45 -6.37 8.02
C ALA A 119 1.94 -5.09 7.33
N MET A 120 1.67 -4.93 6.03
CA MET A 120 2.07 -3.72 5.30
C MET A 120 1.35 -2.45 5.76
N LEU A 121 0.09 -2.57 6.19
CA LEU A 121 -0.68 -1.46 6.72
C LEU A 121 -0.39 -1.18 8.20
N GLN A 122 0.00 -2.17 8.99
CA GLN A 122 0.38 -1.96 10.40
C GLN A 122 1.80 -1.40 10.53
N PHE A 123 2.74 -1.92 9.75
CA PHE A 123 4.16 -1.61 9.90
C PHE A 123 4.64 -0.78 8.72
N PRO A 124 4.92 0.52 8.91
CA PRO A 124 5.37 1.38 7.82
C PRO A 124 6.71 0.89 7.28
N PHE A 125 6.88 0.98 5.96
CA PHE A 125 8.17 0.78 5.31
C PHE A 125 8.72 2.12 4.86
N HIS A 126 10.05 2.22 4.84
CA HIS A 126 10.69 3.36 4.22
C HIS A 126 10.52 3.27 2.71
N SER A 127 9.81 4.21 2.11
CA SER A 127 9.68 4.35 0.66
C SER A 127 10.43 5.60 0.22
N GLY A 128 11.27 5.47 -0.80
CA GLY A 128 12.00 6.59 -1.36
C GLY A 128 12.67 6.23 -2.69
N PRO A 129 13.34 7.18 -3.34
CA PRO A 129 14.17 6.91 -4.50
C PRO A 129 15.23 5.84 -4.21
N VAL A 130 15.70 5.14 -5.25
CA VAL A 130 16.69 4.06 -5.11
C VAL A 130 17.97 4.53 -4.39
N SER A 131 18.39 5.78 -4.60
CA SER A 131 19.54 6.38 -3.92
C SER A 131 19.33 6.51 -2.41
N GLU A 132 18.15 6.96 -1.99
CA GLU A 132 17.79 7.09 -0.58
C GLU A 132 17.71 5.72 0.09
N LEU A 133 17.08 4.73 -0.56
CA LEU A 133 17.02 3.36 -0.05
C LEU A 133 18.41 2.74 0.10
N ARG A 134 19.30 2.96 -0.88
CA ARG A 134 20.69 2.48 -0.79
C ARG A 134 21.44 3.13 0.37
N TRP A 135 21.29 4.44 0.54
CA TRP A 135 21.88 5.15 1.67
C TRP A 135 21.32 4.64 2.99
N PHE A 136 20.00 4.49 3.10
CA PHE A 136 19.33 3.98 4.30
C PHE A 136 19.85 2.58 4.68
N ILE A 137 19.94 1.65 3.73
CA ILE A 137 20.47 0.30 3.99
C ILE A 137 21.95 0.34 4.40
N ALA A 138 22.74 1.25 3.82
CA ALA A 138 24.16 1.36 4.11
C ALA A 138 24.44 2.02 5.47
N GLU A 139 23.65 3.02 5.85
CA GLU A 139 23.89 3.87 7.02
C GLU A 139 23.11 3.44 8.26
N THR A 140 22.09 2.58 8.11
CA THR A 140 21.30 2.07 9.23
C THR A 140 21.54 0.59 9.50
N ASP A 141 21.06 0.13 10.66
CA ASP A 141 21.07 -1.28 11.04
C ASP A 141 19.99 -2.12 10.34
N ALA A 142 19.41 -1.68 9.22
CA ALA A 142 18.29 -2.34 8.55
C ALA A 142 18.54 -3.82 8.18
N LEU A 143 19.80 -4.19 7.90
CA LEU A 143 20.22 -5.57 7.64
C LEU A 143 21.02 -6.19 8.79
N ARG A 144 21.17 -5.48 9.91
CA ARG A 144 21.96 -5.91 11.08
C ARG A 144 21.09 -6.24 12.28
N ARG A 145 19.94 -5.58 12.43
CA ARG A 145 19.00 -5.76 13.53
C ARG A 145 17.56 -5.85 13.05
N PHE A 146 16.78 -6.73 13.66
CA PHE A 146 15.34 -6.77 13.42
C PHE A 146 14.71 -5.44 13.86
N ARG A 147 13.64 -5.04 13.16
CA ARG A 147 12.86 -3.87 13.55
C ARG A 147 12.28 -4.05 14.96
N GLN A 148 12.16 -2.96 15.71
CA GLN A 148 11.76 -3.00 17.13
C GLN A 148 10.35 -3.55 17.35
N GLU A 149 9.50 -3.45 16.33
CA GLU A 149 8.13 -3.95 16.33
C GLU A 149 8.05 -5.48 16.23
N VAL A 150 9.15 -6.15 15.85
CA VAL A 150 9.21 -7.61 15.81
C VAL A 150 9.31 -8.15 17.24
N LYS A 151 8.32 -8.97 17.63
CA LYS A 151 8.29 -9.59 18.97
C LYS A 151 9.60 -10.36 19.25
N PRO A 152 10.20 -10.23 20.45
CA PRO A 152 11.47 -10.89 20.79
C PRO A 152 11.48 -12.40 20.53
N ALA A 153 10.38 -13.09 20.89
CA ALA A 153 10.24 -14.53 20.65
C ALA A 153 10.32 -14.91 19.16
N VAL A 154 9.76 -14.08 18.27
CA VAL A 154 9.80 -14.32 16.81
C VAL A 154 11.22 -14.12 16.28
N ARG A 155 11.93 -13.10 16.77
CA ARG A 155 13.34 -12.86 16.44
C ARG A 155 14.21 -14.05 16.84
N GLU A 156 14.13 -14.47 18.10
CA GLU A 156 14.91 -15.58 18.63
C GLU A 156 14.60 -16.89 17.89
N GLN A 157 13.32 -17.19 17.66
CA GLN A 157 12.90 -18.37 16.92
C GLN A 157 13.44 -18.37 15.49
N THR A 158 13.34 -17.25 14.77
CA THR A 158 13.81 -17.13 13.39
C THR A 158 15.32 -17.33 13.30
N ILE A 159 16.08 -16.74 14.21
CA ILE A 159 17.53 -16.89 14.28
C ILE A 159 17.89 -18.35 14.60
N THR A 160 17.29 -18.91 15.64
CA THR A 160 17.55 -20.27 16.12
C THR A 160 17.24 -21.32 15.06
N GLN A 161 16.09 -21.22 14.40
CA GLN A 161 15.70 -22.15 13.34
C GLN A 161 16.64 -22.07 12.14
N THR A 162 17.01 -20.86 11.72
CA THR A 162 17.94 -20.65 10.60
C THR A 162 19.33 -21.18 10.93
N ARG A 163 19.84 -20.88 12.13
CA ARG A 163 21.12 -21.39 12.64
C ARG A 163 21.13 -22.92 12.67
N HIS A 164 20.11 -23.54 13.25
CA HIS A 164 20.01 -25.00 13.30
C HIS A 164 19.98 -25.63 11.92
N TRP A 165 19.18 -25.10 11.00
CA TRP A 165 19.12 -25.59 9.62
C TRP A 165 20.48 -25.49 8.91
N ILE A 166 21.18 -24.36 9.04
CA ILE A 166 22.50 -24.19 8.42
C ILE A 166 23.52 -25.17 9.00
N MET A 167 23.63 -25.22 10.34
CA MET A 167 24.65 -26.02 11.01
C MET A 167 24.41 -27.53 10.85
N ARG A 168 23.15 -27.97 10.93
CA ARG A 168 22.82 -29.40 10.95
C ARG A 168 22.49 -29.97 9.57
N ASP A 169 21.79 -29.22 8.73
CA ASP A 169 21.20 -29.77 7.50
C ASP A 169 21.98 -29.31 6.27
N PHE A 170 22.34 -28.03 6.20
CA PHE A 170 23.06 -27.48 5.05
C PHE A 170 24.56 -27.88 5.03
N LEU A 171 25.29 -27.66 6.13
CA LEU A 171 26.74 -27.96 6.18
C LEU A 171 27.06 -29.45 6.13
N ASN A 172 26.20 -30.30 6.70
CA ASN A 172 26.36 -31.76 6.65
C ASN A 172 25.97 -32.36 5.29
N GLY A 173 25.52 -31.53 4.33
CA GLY A 173 25.21 -31.96 2.97
C GLY A 173 23.86 -32.64 2.79
N ASN A 174 23.01 -32.66 3.83
CA ASN A 174 21.67 -33.25 3.77
C ASN A 174 20.71 -32.46 2.88
N ASP A 175 20.95 -31.15 2.68
CA ASP A 175 20.05 -30.26 1.91
C ASP A 175 20.71 -29.68 0.64
N ARG A 176 21.55 -30.47 -0.06
CA ARG A 176 22.15 -30.12 -1.37
C ARG A 176 21.12 -29.93 -2.51
N HIS A 177 19.83 -30.11 -2.24
CA HIS A 177 18.77 -30.13 -3.25
C HIS A 177 18.22 -28.74 -3.63
N LYS A 178 18.76 -27.64 -3.11
CA LYS A 178 18.34 -26.26 -3.44
C LYS A 178 19.51 -25.41 -3.96
N PRO A 179 19.84 -25.49 -5.26
CA PRO A 179 20.97 -24.77 -5.85
C PRO A 179 20.88 -23.25 -5.69
N GLU A 180 19.67 -22.69 -5.65
CA GLU A 180 19.46 -21.25 -5.44
C GLU A 180 19.88 -20.79 -4.03
N ALA A 181 19.52 -21.56 -3.01
CA ALA A 181 19.88 -21.28 -1.62
C ALA A 181 21.39 -21.47 -1.41
N GLN A 182 21.97 -22.48 -2.04
CA GLN A 182 23.42 -22.73 -2.00
C GLN A 182 24.21 -21.52 -2.49
N HIS A 183 23.88 -20.98 -3.68
CA HIS A 183 24.59 -19.81 -4.20
C HIS A 183 24.43 -18.56 -3.30
N ILE A 184 23.26 -18.35 -2.70
CA ILE A 184 23.05 -17.24 -1.76
C ILE A 184 23.97 -17.41 -0.53
N LEU A 185 23.99 -18.62 0.04
CA LEU A 185 24.75 -18.95 1.24
C LEU A 185 26.26 -18.90 1.00
N GLU A 186 26.76 -19.41 -0.12
CA GLU A 186 28.18 -19.31 -0.49
C GLU A 186 28.66 -17.85 -0.50
N ASN A 187 27.91 -16.97 -1.16
CA ASN A 187 28.23 -15.55 -1.18
C ASN A 187 28.14 -14.90 0.22
N LEU A 188 27.22 -15.35 1.10
CA LEU A 188 27.12 -14.83 2.47
C LEU A 188 28.25 -15.34 3.35
N PHE A 189 28.64 -16.60 3.19
CA PHE A 189 29.77 -17.20 3.89
C PHE A 189 31.10 -16.52 3.56
N CYS A 190 31.29 -16.10 2.30
CA CYS A 190 32.43 -15.27 1.92
C CYS A 190 32.41 -13.90 2.64
N GLN A 191 31.22 -13.31 2.84
CA GLN A 191 31.08 -11.99 3.48
C GLN A 191 31.23 -12.05 5.02
N PHE A 192 30.68 -13.07 5.67
CA PHE A 192 30.63 -13.19 7.14
C PHE A 192 31.74 -14.06 7.74
N GLY A 193 32.47 -14.80 6.90
CA GLY A 193 33.56 -15.68 7.30
C GLY A 193 33.09 -17.04 7.81
N LYS A 194 32.93 -18.00 6.90
CA LYS A 194 32.50 -19.38 7.19
C LYS A 194 33.32 -20.07 8.30
N GLU A 195 34.63 -19.85 8.31
CA GLU A 195 35.56 -20.55 9.19
C GLU A 195 35.32 -20.27 10.68
N THR A 196 34.65 -19.17 11.00
CA THR A 196 34.37 -18.76 12.38
C THR A 196 32.91 -18.99 12.77
N ILE A 197 32.12 -19.70 11.94
CA ILE A 197 30.66 -19.81 12.12
C ILE A 197 30.23 -20.35 13.49
N GLU A 198 31.03 -21.25 14.07
CA GLU A 198 30.79 -21.83 15.40
C GLU A 198 30.98 -20.81 16.53
N MET A 199 31.79 -19.77 16.30
CA MET A 199 32.12 -18.72 17.27
C MET A 199 31.30 -17.45 17.08
N TRP A 200 30.33 -17.42 16.16
CA TRP A 200 29.50 -16.25 15.94
C TRP A 200 28.61 -15.97 17.15
N ASP A 201 28.60 -14.71 17.58
CA ASP A 201 27.68 -14.21 18.60
C ASP A 201 26.26 -14.00 18.03
N ASP A 202 25.30 -13.72 18.92
CA ASP A 202 23.90 -13.57 18.54
C ASP A 202 23.69 -12.38 17.59
N SER A 203 24.48 -11.30 17.73
CA SER A 203 24.38 -10.13 16.85
C SER A 203 24.85 -10.45 15.42
N LYS A 204 25.90 -11.26 15.28
CA LYS A 204 26.41 -11.70 13.97
C LYS A 204 25.45 -12.69 13.32
N TRP A 205 24.85 -13.58 14.10
CA TRP A 205 23.79 -14.47 13.63
C TRP A 205 22.54 -13.70 13.17
N GLU A 206 22.13 -12.68 13.90
CA GLU A 206 21.01 -11.83 13.52
C GLU A 206 21.26 -11.13 12.18
N ALA A 207 22.41 -10.47 12.04
CA ALA A 207 22.78 -9.81 10.80
C ALA A 207 22.84 -10.81 9.63
N PHE A 208 23.43 -11.98 9.85
CA PHE A 208 23.49 -13.03 8.84
C PHE A 208 22.09 -13.45 8.37
N VAL A 209 21.15 -13.69 9.30
CA VAL A 209 19.78 -14.11 9.00
C VAL A 209 19.04 -13.03 8.21
N LEU A 210 19.20 -11.75 8.57
CA LEU A 210 18.58 -10.64 7.84
C LEU A 210 19.14 -10.50 6.42
N HIS A 211 20.46 -10.63 6.26
CA HIS A 211 21.09 -10.64 4.93
C HIS A 211 20.65 -11.85 4.09
N PHE A 212 20.45 -13.01 4.71
CA PHE A 212 19.91 -14.19 4.04
C PHE A 212 18.47 -13.97 3.57
N LEU A 213 17.59 -13.52 4.47
CA LEU A 213 16.19 -13.19 4.15
C LEU A 213 16.11 -12.14 3.04
N TRP A 214 16.92 -11.08 3.11
CA TRP A 214 16.99 -10.05 2.08
C TRP A 214 17.33 -10.64 0.71
N ARG A 215 18.37 -11.47 0.61
CA ARG A 215 18.79 -12.07 -0.66
C ARG A 215 17.75 -13.05 -1.23
N VAL A 216 17.10 -13.82 -0.37
CA VAL A 216 16.01 -14.72 -0.77
C VAL A 216 14.83 -13.92 -1.32
N CYS A 217 14.39 -12.88 -0.60
CA CYS A 217 13.30 -12.00 -1.05
C CYS A 217 13.67 -11.24 -2.34
N PHE A 218 14.88 -10.70 -2.43
CA PHE A 218 15.36 -9.95 -3.59
C PHE A 218 15.39 -10.84 -4.86
N LYS A 219 15.94 -12.05 -4.76
CA LYS A 219 15.91 -13.01 -5.86
C LYS A 219 14.49 -13.42 -6.22
N GLY A 220 13.63 -13.70 -5.24
CA GLY A 220 12.24 -14.02 -5.46
C GLY A 220 11.49 -12.93 -6.24
N ALA A 221 11.68 -11.67 -5.85
CA ALA A 221 11.11 -10.52 -6.54
C ALA A 221 11.65 -10.36 -7.98
N GLN A 222 12.95 -10.59 -8.19
CA GLN A 222 13.56 -10.53 -9.52
C GLN A 222 13.02 -11.64 -10.45
N SER A 223 12.88 -12.86 -9.92
CA SER A 223 12.34 -14.01 -10.65
C SER A 223 10.87 -13.86 -11.00
N ALA A 224 10.09 -13.18 -10.15
CA ALA A 224 8.67 -12.93 -10.37
C ALA A 224 8.37 -12.00 -11.57
N ARG A 225 9.40 -11.38 -12.19
CA ARG A 225 9.27 -10.44 -13.33
C ARG A 225 8.06 -9.54 -13.19
N VAL A 226 7.94 -8.84 -12.05
CA VAL A 226 6.91 -7.83 -11.87
C VAL A 226 7.11 -6.78 -12.95
N LYS A 227 6.33 -6.86 -14.04
CA LYS A 227 6.26 -5.79 -15.03
C LYS A 227 5.82 -4.57 -14.24
N SER A 228 6.70 -3.58 -14.16
CA SER A 228 6.38 -2.28 -13.60
C SER A 228 5.32 -1.62 -14.50
N GLN A 229 4.06 -2.00 -14.30
CA GLN A 229 2.92 -1.22 -14.75
C GLN A 229 2.64 -0.17 -13.68
N PHE A 230 3.58 0.75 -13.46
CA PHE A 230 3.20 2.06 -12.96
C PHE A 230 2.55 2.79 -14.13
N THR A 231 1.29 2.46 -14.39
CA THR A 231 0.45 3.28 -15.25
C THR A 231 0.25 4.59 -14.49
N GLN A 232 0.94 5.64 -14.94
CA GLN A 232 0.60 7.02 -14.61
C GLN A 232 -0.82 7.28 -15.14
N HIS A 233 -1.83 6.97 -14.34
CA HIS A 233 -3.18 7.48 -14.51
C HIS A 233 -3.61 8.14 -13.21
N LEU A 234 -3.03 9.31 -12.94
CA LEU A 234 -3.58 10.35 -12.07
C LEU A 234 -2.78 11.64 -12.32
N LEU A 235 -3.17 12.32 -13.38
CA LEU A 235 -3.20 13.78 -13.49
C LEU A 235 -4.59 14.14 -14.01
#